data_AF-A0A6B1IFJ7-F1
#
_entry.id   AF-A0A6B1IFJ7-F1
#
_cell.length_a   1.000
_cell.length_b   1.000
_cell.length_c   1.000
_cell.angle_alpha   90.00
_cell.angle_beta   90.00
_cell.angle_gamma   90.00
#
_symmetry.space_group_name_H-M   'P 1'
#
loop_
_entity.id
_entity.type
_entity.pdbx_description
1 polymer ?
#
loop_
_entity_poly.entity_id
_entity_poly.type
_entity_poly.pdbx_seq_one_letter_code
_entity_poly.pdbx_strand_id
1 'polypeptide(L)'
;MSELQSEKRSPEAALSIPPSSSYKNLLLKYLVENDYLSLNTVSFDIETIPTSKFAKARREVAESDIKSPLHADLKAIATWYFHQRGCHDITYEQKYPKAARSADVASVSSGFYVEAGLVKDVSRVYQMLGLDVFNSGNNISSVLRRHPPSDEPTDRGGVQAVLSIPFPVEDDYSRGWELDELAIHTYTLGSKSVTTPNRNHSWWGEEE
;
A
#
# COMPACT_ATOMS: atom_id res chain seq x y z
N MET A 1 -11.44 2.48 34.02
CA MET A 1 -10.06 2.69 33.53
C MET A 1 -9.57 1.37 32.98
N SER A 2 -9.26 1.32 31.69
CA SER A 2 -8.35 0.34 31.10
C SER A 2 -7.59 1.11 30.03
N GLU A 3 -6.40 1.57 30.41
CA GLU A 3 -5.40 1.97 29.43
C GLU A 3 -5.06 0.71 28.66
N LEU A 4 -5.59 0.59 27.43
CA LEU A 4 -5.07 -0.34 26.44
C LEU A 4 -3.61 0.04 26.22
N GLN A 5 -2.71 -0.56 26.99
CA GLN A 5 -1.30 -0.58 26.65
C GLN A 5 -1.23 -1.18 25.26
N SER A 6 -0.83 -0.37 24.28
CA SER A 6 -0.50 -0.88 22.96
C SER A 6 0.62 -1.89 23.16
N GLU A 7 0.33 -3.17 22.94
CA GLU A 7 1.36 -4.19 22.95
C GLU A 7 2.40 -3.78 21.90
N LYS A 8 3.63 -3.47 22.35
CA LYS A 8 4.75 -3.20 21.46
C LYS A 8 4.84 -4.35 20.48
N ARG A 9 4.52 -4.08 19.21
CA ARG A 9 4.59 -5.09 18.16
C ARG A 9 6.05 -5.38 17.87
N SER A 10 6.39 -6.66 17.74
CA SER A 10 7.72 -7.02 17.28
C SER A 10 7.98 -6.42 15.89
N PRO A 11 9.21 -5.98 15.59
CA PRO A 11 9.55 -5.44 14.27
C PRO A 11 9.21 -6.42 13.13
N GLU A 12 9.38 -7.73 13.36
CA GLU A 12 9.04 -8.79 12.39
C GLU A 12 7.53 -8.88 12.14
N ALA A 13 6.70 -8.67 13.16
CA ALA A 13 5.25 -8.66 13.00
C ALA A 13 4.77 -7.45 12.17
N ALA A 14 5.51 -6.33 12.22
CA ALA A 14 5.23 -5.17 11.38
C ALA A 14 5.63 -5.42 9.91
N LEU A 15 6.70 -6.18 9.67
CA LEU A 15 7.12 -6.61 8.32
C LEU A 15 6.22 -7.70 7.71
N SER A 16 5.34 -8.30 8.51
CA SER A 16 4.36 -9.28 8.01
C SER A 16 3.15 -8.59 7.38
N ILE A 17 2.67 -9.14 6.27
CA ILE A 17 1.47 -8.66 5.60
C ILE A 17 0.35 -9.71 5.55
N PRO A 18 -0.90 -9.32 5.90
CA PRO A 18 -1.21 -8.13 6.70
C PRO A 18 -0.78 -8.35 8.16
N PRO A 19 -0.47 -7.30 8.96
CA PRO A 19 -0.03 -7.48 10.34
C PRO A 19 -1.00 -8.33 11.18
N SER A 20 -0.55 -9.02 12.21
CA SER A 20 -1.33 -10.09 12.87
C SER A 20 -2.58 -9.65 13.67
N SER A 21 -2.82 -8.36 13.92
CA SER A 21 -3.69 -7.94 15.05
C SER A 21 -4.85 -6.97 14.76
N SER A 22 -5.40 -6.89 13.53
CA SER A 22 -6.61 -6.06 13.29
C SER A 22 -7.66 -6.69 12.37
N TYR A 23 -8.95 -6.35 12.54
CA TYR A 23 -10.06 -6.78 11.67
C TYR A 23 -9.81 -6.44 10.19
N LYS A 24 -9.22 -5.27 9.94
CA LYS A 24 -8.79 -4.80 8.62
C LYS A 24 -7.74 -5.72 7.98
N ASN A 25 -6.96 -6.44 8.78
CA ASN A 25 -6.00 -7.43 8.31
C ASN A 25 -6.70 -8.73 7.88
N LEU A 26 -7.80 -9.12 8.54
CA LEU A 26 -8.61 -10.27 8.10
C LEU A 26 -9.20 -10.05 6.71
N LEU A 27 -9.65 -8.82 6.43
CA LEU A 27 -10.17 -8.46 5.11
C LEU A 27 -9.11 -8.61 4.01
N LEU A 28 -7.94 -8.02 4.21
CA LEU A 28 -6.86 -8.08 3.21
C LEU A 28 -6.36 -9.51 3.01
N LYS A 29 -6.24 -10.27 4.11
CA LYS A 29 -5.93 -11.70 4.08
C LYS A 29 -6.97 -12.48 3.29
N TYR A 30 -8.26 -12.27 3.55
CA TYR A 30 -9.34 -12.91 2.80
C TYR A 30 -9.25 -12.64 1.29
N LEU A 31 -8.99 -11.39 0.90
CA LEU A 31 -8.90 -11.02 -0.51
C LEU A 31 -7.72 -11.70 -1.22
N VAL A 32 -6.60 -11.88 -0.53
CA VAL A 32 -5.43 -12.63 -1.06
C VAL A 32 -5.72 -14.13 -1.10
N GLU A 33 -6.23 -14.71 0.00
CA GLU A 33 -6.54 -16.15 0.09
C GLU A 33 -7.65 -16.62 -0.88
N ASN A 34 -8.50 -15.69 -1.32
CA ASN A 34 -9.58 -15.98 -2.28
C ASN A 34 -9.28 -15.45 -3.69
N ASP A 35 -8.02 -15.16 -4.02
CA ASP A 35 -7.55 -14.74 -5.34
C ASP A 35 -8.20 -13.47 -5.90
N TYR A 36 -8.80 -12.61 -5.06
CA TYR A 36 -9.26 -11.29 -5.49
C TYR A 36 -8.09 -10.31 -5.60
N LEU A 37 -7.07 -10.50 -4.76
CA LEU A 37 -5.78 -9.82 -4.84
C LEU A 37 -4.66 -10.84 -4.98
N SER A 38 -3.60 -10.46 -5.67
CA SER A 38 -2.33 -11.17 -5.66
C SER A 38 -1.31 -10.35 -4.86
N LEU A 39 -0.59 -11.03 -3.97
CA LEU A 39 0.44 -10.46 -3.11
C LEU A 39 1.79 -11.10 -3.44
N ASN A 40 2.75 -10.27 -3.83
CA ASN A 40 4.15 -10.66 -3.97
C ASN A 40 5.00 -9.92 -2.93
N THR A 41 5.82 -10.64 -2.17
CA THR A 41 6.73 -10.07 -1.17
C THR A 41 8.16 -10.24 -1.66
N VAL A 42 8.90 -9.14 -1.70
CA VAL A 42 10.35 -9.14 -1.95
C VAL A 42 11.02 -8.66 -0.68
N SER A 43 11.82 -9.52 -0.07
CA SER A 43 12.68 -9.14 1.05
C SER A 43 14.12 -8.92 0.57
N PHE A 44 14.81 -7.97 1.19
CA PHE A 44 16.22 -7.70 0.91
C PHE A 44 16.91 -7.05 2.10
N ASP A 45 18.21 -7.29 2.22
CA ASP A 45 19.04 -6.59 3.19
C ASP A 45 19.26 -5.15 2.74
N ILE A 46 19.07 -4.19 3.63
CA ILE A 46 19.25 -2.77 3.33
C ILE A 46 20.69 -2.48 2.87
N GLU A 47 21.68 -3.21 3.39
CA GLU A 47 23.08 -3.10 2.99
C GLU A 47 23.32 -3.39 1.50
N THR A 48 22.39 -4.11 0.84
CA THR A 48 22.47 -4.35 -0.60
C THR A 48 22.24 -3.09 -1.43
N ILE A 49 21.63 -2.04 -0.86
CA ILE A 49 21.45 -0.76 -1.53
C ILE A 49 22.79 -0.01 -1.51
N PRO A 50 23.44 0.22 -2.67
CA PRO A 50 24.72 0.92 -2.67
C PRO A 50 24.58 2.32 -2.07
N THR A 51 25.49 2.71 -1.17
CA THR A 51 25.41 4.00 -0.45
C THR A 51 25.23 5.19 -1.39
N SER A 52 25.90 5.19 -2.54
CA SER A 52 25.77 6.24 -3.56
C SER A 52 24.37 6.30 -4.19
N LYS A 53 23.71 5.14 -4.37
CA LYS A 53 22.36 5.04 -4.91
C LYS A 53 21.33 5.48 -3.88
N PHE A 54 21.48 5.04 -2.64
CA PHE A 54 20.64 5.50 -1.53
C PHE A 54 20.76 7.02 -1.33
N ALA A 55 21.99 7.55 -1.28
CA ALA A 55 22.22 8.98 -1.15
C ALA A 55 21.63 9.79 -2.32
N LYS A 56 21.66 9.25 -3.54
CA LYS A 56 20.99 9.88 -4.69
C LYS A 56 19.48 9.92 -4.48
N ALA A 57 18.84 8.78 -4.19
CA ALA A 57 17.41 8.71 -3.91
C ALA A 57 16.99 9.60 -2.73
N ARG A 58 17.81 9.71 -1.69
CA ARG A 58 17.56 10.60 -0.55
C ARG A 58 17.57 12.07 -0.92
N ARG A 59 18.43 12.50 -1.86
CA ARG A 59 18.42 13.87 -2.37
C ARG A 59 17.15 14.14 -3.18
N GLU A 60 16.70 13.19 -3.99
CA GLU A 60 15.45 13.30 -4.75
C GLU A 60 14.23 13.43 -3.82
N VAL A 61 14.20 12.67 -2.72
CA VAL A 61 13.15 12.72 -1.70
C VAL A 61 13.17 14.02 -0.86
N ALA A 62 14.31 14.71 -0.79
CA ALA A 62 14.50 15.85 0.11
C ALA A 62 13.54 17.03 -0.16
N GLU A 63 13.00 17.11 -1.38
CA GLU A 63 12.05 18.15 -1.79
C GLU A 63 10.57 17.74 -1.59
N SER A 64 10.31 16.51 -1.12
CA SER A 64 8.96 15.98 -0.86
C SER A 64 8.49 16.22 0.58
N ASP A 65 7.21 15.95 0.86
CA ASP A 65 6.68 16.02 2.22
C ASP A 65 7.28 14.91 3.12
N ILE A 66 7.88 15.30 4.24
CA ILE A 66 8.61 14.39 5.12
C ILE A 66 8.06 14.48 6.54
N LYS A 67 7.39 13.41 6.97
CA LYS A 67 6.86 13.26 8.33
C LYS A 67 7.94 12.94 9.37
N SER A 68 9.00 12.23 8.97
CA SER A 68 10.12 11.84 9.84
C SER A 68 11.36 11.45 9.01
N PRO A 69 12.56 11.40 9.59
CA PRO A 69 13.76 10.91 8.89
C PRO A 69 13.56 9.51 8.29
N LEU A 70 12.97 8.59 9.07
CA LEU A 70 12.61 7.25 8.63
C LEU A 70 11.63 7.26 7.46
N HIS A 71 10.59 8.10 7.49
CA HIS A 71 9.66 8.22 6.36
C HIS A 71 10.40 8.61 5.07
N ALA A 72 11.36 9.52 5.17
CA ALA A 72 12.18 9.90 4.03
C ALA A 72 13.16 8.80 3.58
N ASP A 73 13.65 7.98 4.50
CA ASP A 73 14.48 6.80 4.18
C ASP A 73 13.64 5.74 3.44
N LEU A 74 12.42 5.44 3.90
CA LEU A 74 11.51 4.50 3.24
C LEU A 74 11.09 4.98 1.84
N LYS A 75 10.85 6.28 1.66
CA LYS A 75 10.63 6.88 0.34
C LYS A 75 11.84 6.73 -0.58
N ALA A 76 13.05 6.88 -0.05
CA ALA A 76 14.26 6.71 -0.86
C ALA A 76 14.48 5.26 -1.25
N ILE A 77 14.15 4.31 -0.38
CA ILE A 77 14.14 2.87 -0.70
C ILE A 77 13.12 2.59 -1.80
N ALA A 78 11.91 3.12 -1.70
CA ALA A 78 10.89 3.00 -2.75
C ALA A 78 11.37 3.57 -4.10
N THR A 79 12.00 4.75 -4.06
CA THR A 79 12.58 5.41 -5.24
C THR A 79 13.66 4.54 -5.88
N TRP A 80 14.58 4.00 -5.07
CA TRP A 80 15.61 3.07 -5.53
C TRP A 80 14.99 1.80 -6.14
N TYR A 81 13.99 1.23 -5.48
CA TYR A 81 13.29 0.03 -5.95
C TYR A 81 12.62 0.26 -7.31
N PHE A 82 11.97 1.41 -7.50
CA PHE A 82 11.41 1.81 -8.80
C PHE A 82 12.47 1.93 -9.89
N HIS A 83 13.63 2.50 -9.59
CA HIS A 83 14.73 2.52 -10.56
C HIS A 83 15.23 1.13 -10.94
N GLN A 84 15.27 0.16 -10.02
CA GLN A 84 15.62 -1.22 -10.36
C GLN A 84 14.61 -1.86 -11.32
N ARG A 85 13.34 -1.43 -11.26
CA ARG A 85 12.28 -1.90 -12.16
C ARG A 85 12.19 -1.12 -13.48
N GLY A 86 13.13 -0.20 -13.73
CA GLY A 86 13.15 0.61 -14.95
C GLY A 86 12.16 1.79 -14.94
N CYS A 87 11.59 2.14 -13.79
CA CYS A 87 10.76 3.33 -13.66
C CYS A 87 11.66 4.58 -13.57
N HIS A 88 11.33 5.60 -14.36
CA HIS A 88 12.11 6.84 -14.46
C HIS A 88 11.29 8.10 -14.15
N ASP A 89 9.97 8.02 -14.24
CA ASP A 89 9.00 9.10 -14.00
C ASP A 89 8.50 9.09 -12.55
N ILE A 90 9.44 9.12 -11.60
CA ILE A 90 9.11 9.04 -10.18
C ILE A 90 8.54 10.38 -9.71
N THR A 91 7.35 10.35 -9.11
CA THR A 91 6.69 11.48 -8.46
C THR A 91 6.45 11.18 -6.98
N TYR A 92 6.29 12.24 -6.19
CA TYR A 92 6.05 12.16 -4.75
C TYR A 92 4.69 12.75 -4.41
N GLU A 93 4.03 12.22 -3.37
CA GLU A 93 2.70 12.65 -2.94
C GLU A 93 1.63 12.59 -4.03
N GLN A 94 1.76 11.62 -4.93
CA GLN A 94 0.87 11.46 -6.06
C GLN A 94 -0.51 11.03 -5.57
N LYS A 95 -1.52 11.85 -5.87
CA LYS A 95 -2.92 11.48 -5.64
C LYS A 95 -3.28 10.26 -6.49
N TYR A 96 -3.93 9.29 -5.85
CA TYR A 96 -4.55 8.19 -6.57
C TYR A 96 -5.68 8.73 -7.47
N PRO A 97 -5.88 8.15 -8.67
CA PRO A 97 -6.99 8.53 -9.53
C PRO A 97 -8.31 8.50 -8.75
N LYS A 98 -9.02 9.65 -8.71
CA LYS A 98 -10.37 9.78 -8.14
C LYS A 98 -10.51 9.35 -6.67
N ALA A 99 -9.42 9.36 -5.90
CA ALA A 99 -9.43 9.14 -4.46
C ALA A 99 -8.82 10.32 -3.70
N ALA A 100 -9.27 10.55 -2.46
CA ALA A 100 -8.72 11.59 -1.58
C ALA A 100 -7.35 11.23 -0.97
N ARG A 101 -6.80 10.06 -1.33
CA ARG A 101 -5.55 9.51 -0.79
C ARG A 101 -4.39 9.81 -1.74
N SER A 102 -3.20 9.98 -1.17
CA SER A 102 -1.95 10.12 -1.92
C SER A 102 -1.02 8.95 -1.60
N ALA A 103 -0.26 8.51 -2.60
CA ALA A 103 0.88 7.64 -2.43
C ALA A 103 2.13 8.47 -2.14
N ASP A 104 3.03 7.95 -1.31
CA ASP A 104 4.26 8.64 -0.91
C ASP A 104 5.24 8.73 -2.09
N VAL A 105 5.30 7.69 -2.92
CA VAL A 105 6.11 7.61 -4.15
C VAL A 105 5.29 6.94 -5.25
N ALA A 106 5.31 7.44 -6.48
CA ALA A 106 4.62 6.81 -7.61
C ALA A 106 5.46 6.85 -8.90
N SER A 107 5.25 5.88 -9.77
CA SER A 107 5.59 5.96 -11.19
C SER A 107 4.28 5.88 -11.94
N VAL A 108 3.80 7.05 -12.40
CA VAL A 108 2.44 7.19 -12.93
C VAL A 108 2.29 6.44 -14.25
N SER A 109 3.28 6.52 -15.14
CA SER A 109 3.24 5.81 -16.42
C SER A 109 3.25 4.28 -16.26
N SER A 110 3.89 3.77 -15.21
CA SER A 110 3.93 2.33 -14.89
C SER A 110 2.77 1.89 -14.00
N GLY A 111 1.95 2.82 -13.50
CA GLY A 111 0.85 2.51 -12.59
C GLY A 111 1.28 1.97 -11.23
N PHE A 112 2.50 2.25 -10.78
CA PHE A 112 3.01 1.78 -9.49
C PHE A 112 2.96 2.87 -8.43
N TYR A 113 2.37 2.56 -7.30
CA TYR A 113 2.15 3.51 -6.20
C TYR A 113 2.64 2.89 -4.91
N VAL A 114 3.48 3.60 -4.16
CA VAL A 114 4.05 3.14 -2.89
C VAL A 114 3.45 3.91 -1.73
N GLU A 115 3.05 3.17 -0.71
CA GLU A 115 2.69 3.70 0.59
C GLU A 115 3.75 3.24 1.62
N ALA A 116 4.48 4.20 2.18
CA ALA A 116 5.65 4.00 3.01
C ALA A 116 5.35 4.25 4.51
N GLY A 117 5.80 3.35 5.37
CA GLY A 117 5.73 3.50 6.83
C GLY A 117 4.38 3.08 7.43
N LEU A 118 3.81 3.92 8.33
CA LEU A 118 2.48 3.70 8.91
C LEU A 118 1.41 3.94 7.85
N VAL A 119 1.26 2.98 6.96
CA VAL A 119 0.04 2.85 6.20
C VAL A 119 -1.02 2.41 7.19
N LYS A 120 -1.64 3.36 7.91
CA LYS A 120 -2.78 3.13 8.84
C LYS A 120 -3.90 2.27 8.21
N ASP A 121 -3.85 2.09 6.89
CA ASP A 121 -4.72 1.20 6.17
C ASP A 121 -4.10 0.66 4.87
N VAL A 122 -3.10 -0.24 4.95
CA VAL A 122 -2.84 -1.17 3.82
C VAL A 122 -4.08 -2.01 3.55
N SER A 123 -5.00 -2.10 4.52
CA SER A 123 -6.27 -2.77 4.31
C SER A 123 -7.06 -2.19 3.15
N ARG A 124 -6.84 -0.94 2.72
CA ARG A 124 -7.61 -0.32 1.62
C ARG A 124 -6.91 -0.37 0.27
N VAL A 125 -5.81 -1.11 0.11
CA VAL A 125 -5.17 -1.29 -1.21
C VAL A 125 -6.14 -1.82 -2.26
N TYR A 126 -7.11 -2.66 -1.85
CA TYR A 126 -8.14 -3.17 -2.75
C TYR A 126 -8.98 -2.06 -3.37
N GLN A 127 -9.25 -0.97 -2.64
CA GLN A 127 -10.01 0.17 -3.17
C GLN A 127 -9.23 0.91 -4.24
N MET A 128 -7.91 1.06 -4.03
CA MET A 128 -7.02 1.71 -5.00
C MET A 128 -6.79 0.84 -6.24
N LEU A 129 -7.00 -0.47 -6.12
CA LEU A 129 -7.00 -1.43 -7.23
C LEU A 129 -8.39 -1.60 -7.87
N GLY A 130 -9.39 -0.82 -7.46
CA GLY A 130 -10.71 -0.81 -8.11
C GLY A 130 -11.68 -1.89 -7.61
N LEU A 131 -11.49 -2.40 -6.39
CA LEU A 131 -12.42 -3.30 -5.72
C LEU A 131 -13.19 -2.59 -4.62
N ASP A 132 -14.44 -2.97 -4.42
CA ASP A 132 -15.20 -2.67 -3.21
C ASP A 132 -15.60 -3.97 -2.50
N VAL A 133 -15.55 -3.95 -1.18
CA VAL A 133 -15.88 -5.11 -0.35
C VAL A 133 -17.07 -4.79 0.54
N PHE A 134 -18.04 -5.70 0.54
CA PHE A 134 -19.26 -5.60 1.31
C PHE A 134 -19.23 -6.64 2.41
N ASN A 135 -19.66 -6.21 3.59
CA ASN A 135 -19.72 -7.07 4.77
C ASN A 135 -21.18 -7.28 5.19
N SER A 136 -21.51 -8.49 5.64
CA SER A 136 -22.72 -8.81 6.38
C SER A 136 -22.29 -9.24 7.79
N GLY A 137 -22.47 -8.34 8.76
CA GLY A 137 -21.87 -8.49 10.09
C GLY A 137 -20.34 -8.49 10.00
N ASN A 138 -19.70 -9.53 10.55
CA ASN A 138 -18.24 -9.70 10.54
C ASN A 138 -17.72 -10.49 9.32
N ASN A 139 -18.60 -10.90 8.40
CA ASN A 139 -18.25 -11.72 7.24
C ASN A 139 -18.30 -10.89 5.97
N ILE A 140 -17.44 -11.21 5.01
CA ILE A 140 -17.48 -10.62 3.67
C ILE A 140 -18.64 -11.27 2.90
N SER A 141 -19.61 -10.45 2.51
CA SER A 141 -20.79 -10.87 1.75
C SER A 141 -20.54 -10.88 0.24
N SER A 142 -19.81 -9.88 -0.27
CA SER A 142 -19.43 -9.80 -1.68
C SER A 142 -18.20 -8.92 -1.90
N VAL A 143 -17.50 -9.20 -3.01
CA VAL A 143 -16.42 -8.37 -3.54
C VAL A 143 -16.83 -7.98 -4.95
N LEU A 144 -16.92 -6.68 -5.23
CA LEU A 144 -17.42 -6.14 -6.49
C LEU A 144 -16.38 -5.22 -7.12
N ARG A 145 -16.53 -4.98 -8.43
CA ARG A 145 -15.81 -3.90 -9.10
C ARG A 145 -16.29 -2.55 -8.55
N ARG A 146 -15.36 -1.64 -8.27
CA ARG A 146 -15.66 -0.26 -7.85
C ARG A 146 -16.35 0.52 -8.98
N HIS A 147 -17.31 1.37 -8.64
CA HIS A 147 -18.09 2.18 -9.59
C HIS A 147 -17.69 3.68 -9.50
N PRO A 148 -17.73 4.45 -10.61
CA PRO A 148 -17.97 4.03 -12.00
C PRO A 148 -16.92 3.10 -12.63
N PRO A 149 -17.25 2.30 -13.68
CA PRO A 149 -16.27 1.44 -14.35
C PRO A 149 -15.16 2.26 -15.03
N SER A 150 -15.40 3.54 -15.34
CA SER A 150 -14.38 4.48 -15.79
C SER A 150 -13.45 4.98 -14.65
N ASP A 151 -13.67 4.50 -13.44
CA ASP A 151 -12.80 4.62 -12.26
C ASP A 151 -11.97 3.35 -12.07
N GLU A 152 -12.01 2.43 -13.03
CA GLU A 152 -11.02 1.38 -13.08
C GLU A 152 -9.63 2.00 -13.16
N PRO A 153 -8.80 1.77 -12.14
CA PRO A 153 -7.44 2.25 -12.17
C PRO A 153 -6.71 1.66 -13.40
N THR A 154 -7.14 0.53 -13.95
CA THR A 154 -6.44 -0.15 -15.04
C THR A 154 -6.74 0.37 -16.45
N ASP A 155 -7.89 1.02 -16.69
CA ASP A 155 -8.40 1.25 -18.06
C ASP A 155 -7.86 2.53 -18.74
N ARG A 156 -7.16 3.41 -18.01
CA ARG A 156 -6.49 4.61 -18.55
C ARG A 156 -5.13 4.87 -17.90
N GLY A 157 -4.30 3.83 -17.81
CA GLY A 157 -2.93 3.93 -17.30
C GLY A 157 -2.82 4.23 -15.80
N GLY A 158 -3.83 3.91 -15.00
CA GLY A 158 -3.82 4.14 -13.55
C GLY A 158 -3.20 2.98 -12.75
N VAL A 159 -3.73 2.70 -11.57
CA VAL A 159 -3.07 1.86 -10.55
C VAL A 159 -3.01 0.39 -10.99
N GLN A 160 -1.82 -0.05 -11.38
CA GLN A 160 -1.50 -1.44 -11.69
C GLN A 160 -1.05 -2.21 -10.44
N ALA A 161 -0.30 -1.55 -9.56
CA ALA A 161 0.13 -2.15 -8.31
C ALA A 161 0.24 -1.11 -7.18
N VAL A 162 -0.12 -1.55 -5.98
CA VAL A 162 0.14 -0.80 -4.76
C VAL A 162 1.23 -1.52 -3.98
N LEU A 163 2.30 -0.80 -3.68
CA LEU A 163 3.44 -1.29 -2.94
C LEU A 163 3.35 -0.78 -1.51
N SER A 164 3.60 -1.65 -0.54
CA SER A 164 3.70 -1.29 0.86
C SER A 164 5.09 -1.62 1.37
N ILE A 165 5.71 -0.62 2.01
CA ILE A 165 6.97 -0.79 2.76
C ILE A 165 6.63 -0.56 4.23
N PRO A 166 6.20 -1.62 4.95
CA PRO A 166 5.77 -1.49 6.32
C PRO A 166 6.96 -1.20 7.24
N PHE A 167 6.72 -0.39 8.27
CA PHE A 167 7.70 -0.18 9.34
C PHE A 167 6.99 0.11 10.68
N PRO A 168 7.46 -0.44 11.81
CA PRO A 168 6.87 -0.20 13.13
C PRO A 168 7.06 1.27 13.56
N VAL A 169 5.99 1.90 14.09
CA VAL A 169 6.02 3.31 14.52
C VAL A 169 6.01 3.49 16.03
N GLU A 170 5.66 2.44 16.78
CA GLU A 170 5.52 2.49 18.24
C GLU A 170 6.72 1.90 18.99
N ASP A 171 7.78 1.53 18.28
CA ASP A 171 9.03 1.17 18.96
C ASP A 171 9.94 2.41 19.02
N ASP A 172 10.43 2.70 20.23
CA ASP A 172 11.25 3.88 20.56
C ASP A 172 12.61 3.90 19.84
N TYR A 173 12.87 2.92 18.95
CA TYR A 173 13.98 2.85 18.02
C TYR A 173 13.88 3.89 16.89
N SER A 174 13.62 5.13 17.29
CA SER A 174 14.00 6.30 16.53
C SER A 174 15.54 6.31 16.41
N ARG A 175 16.04 5.90 15.23
CA ARG A 175 17.45 5.94 14.75
C ARG A 175 18.32 4.70 14.90
N GLY A 176 17.82 3.58 15.38
CA GLY A 176 18.53 2.30 15.29
C GLY A 176 17.95 1.47 14.15
N TRP A 177 18.67 1.33 13.04
CA TRP A 177 18.39 0.26 12.09
C TRP A 177 18.74 -1.06 12.80
N GLU A 178 17.85 -1.57 13.66
CA GLU A 178 18.03 -2.90 14.27
C GLU A 178 17.46 -4.02 13.40
N LEU A 179 16.86 -3.67 12.26
CA LEU A 179 16.44 -4.58 11.22
C LEU A 179 17.35 -4.44 10.01
N ASP A 180 18.10 -5.50 9.71
CA ASP A 180 18.97 -5.58 8.53
C ASP A 180 18.16 -5.82 7.24
N GLU A 181 16.97 -6.41 7.38
CA GLU A 181 16.09 -6.83 6.29
C GLU A 181 14.82 -5.98 6.21
N LEU A 182 14.42 -5.60 5.00
CA LEU A 182 13.12 -4.98 4.71
C LEU A 182 12.33 -5.79 3.72
N ALA A 183 11.01 -5.76 3.88
CA ALA A 183 10.06 -6.34 2.93
C ALA A 183 9.34 -5.25 2.14
N ILE A 184 9.25 -5.43 0.83
CA ILE A 184 8.36 -4.68 -0.05
C ILE A 184 7.27 -5.62 -0.52
N HIS A 185 6.02 -5.27 -0.20
CA HIS A 185 4.86 -6.03 -0.59
C HIS A 185 4.17 -5.36 -1.77
N THR A 186 3.97 -6.11 -2.83
CA THR A 186 3.31 -5.63 -4.06
C THR A 186 1.93 -6.28 -4.16
N TYR A 187 0.89 -5.47 -4.08
CA TYR A 187 -0.49 -5.88 -4.32
C TYR A 187 -0.89 -5.58 -5.76
N THR A 188 -1.50 -6.57 -6.40
CA THR A 188 -2.11 -6.48 -7.73
C THR A 188 -3.49 -7.12 -7.69
N LEU A 189 -4.29 -6.93 -8.73
CA LEU A 189 -5.52 -7.70 -8.91
C LEU A 189 -5.19 -9.19 -9.06
N GLY A 190 -5.96 -10.03 -8.36
CA GLY A 190 -5.84 -11.49 -8.48
C GLY A 190 -6.60 -12.03 -9.69
N SER A 191 -6.62 -13.34 -9.85
CA SER A 191 -7.27 -14.03 -10.98
C SER A 191 -8.79 -14.14 -10.85
N LYS A 192 -9.36 -13.96 -9.65
CA LYS A 192 -10.80 -14.08 -9.43
C LYS A 192 -11.53 -12.86 -9.97
N SER A 193 -12.33 -13.08 -11.01
CA SER A 193 -13.15 -12.02 -11.60
C SER A 193 -14.22 -11.53 -10.62
N VAL A 194 -14.41 -10.21 -10.58
CA VAL A 194 -15.45 -9.54 -9.79
C VAL A 194 -16.56 -9.04 -10.70
N THR A 195 -17.80 -9.15 -10.24
CA THR A 195 -18.95 -8.61 -10.97
C THR A 195 -19.06 -7.11 -10.77
N THR A 196 -19.53 -6.39 -11.79
CA THR A 196 -19.94 -4.99 -11.64
C THR A 196 -21.23 -4.93 -10.83
N PRO A 197 -21.38 -4.01 -9.86
CA PRO A 197 -22.63 -3.83 -9.13
C PRO A 197 -23.81 -3.63 -10.10
N ASN A 198 -24.98 -4.20 -9.80
CA ASN A 198 -26.20 -3.94 -10.59
C ASN A 198 -26.57 -2.44 -10.49
N ARG A 199 -26.97 -1.81 -11.61
CA ARG A 199 -27.51 -0.44 -11.67
C ARG A 199 -28.65 -0.15 -10.68
N ASN A 200 -29.33 -1.17 -10.17
CA ASN A 200 -30.38 -1.02 -9.17
C ASN A 200 -29.87 -1.05 -7.71
N HIS A 201 -28.55 -1.12 -7.49
CA HIS A 201 -27.98 -1.04 -6.15
C HIS A 201 -28.11 0.40 -5.61
N SER A 202 -28.37 0.57 -4.32
CA SER A 202 -28.74 1.86 -3.68
C SER A 202 -27.71 3.00 -3.78
N TRP A 203 -26.57 2.76 -4.41
CA TRP A 203 -25.48 3.73 -4.63
C TRP A 203 -25.39 4.21 -6.09
N TRP A 204 -26.23 3.68 -6.99
CA TRP A 204 -26.40 4.16 -8.36
C TRP A 204 -27.49 5.24 -8.46
N GLY A 205 -28.09 5.63 -7.33
CA GLY A 205 -28.99 6.79 -7.30
C GLY A 205 -28.22 8.01 -7.77
N GLU A 206 -28.77 8.70 -8.76
CA GLU A 206 -28.32 10.04 -9.12
C GLU A 206 -28.26 10.86 -7.83
N GLU A 207 -27.13 11.54 -7.57
CA GLU A 207 -27.08 12.55 -6.52
C GLU A 207 -28.23 13.54 -6.81
N GLU A 208 -29.23 13.59 -5.93
CA GLU A 208 -30.23 14.67 -5.94
C GLU A 208 -29.57 16.02 -5.60
#